data_AF-A0A2A9GKV6-F1
#
_entry.id   AF-A0A2A9GKV6-F1
#
_cell.length_a   1.000
_cell.length_b   1.000
_cell.length_c   1.000
_cell.angle_alpha   90.00
_cell.angle_beta   90.00
_cell.angle_gamma   90.00
#
_symmetry.space_group_name_H-M   'P 1'
#
loop_
_entity.id
_entity.type
_entity.pdbx_description
1 polymer ?
#
loop_
_entity_poly.entity_id
_entity_poly.type
_entity_poly.pdbx_seq_one_letter_code
_entity_poly.pdbx_strand_id
1 'polypeptide(L)'
;MRVYARAKRSSLPPGEAPLIGWKVGQVFFEKIKRSYDAKRQRKKSRALGRQFLIAPRPGLTIDLSEYGTDRDALTAAPCVISFGTRDGFYDRFCEALQKSCDAHGVAHSIETIPPCGRINACLFKPSFIKFKLLTLNRPVIWLDADASLEGEFSLPDSKWDIATLSNNRESGINKKAAVCIAFQPTVASLRFVETWEGFCSSQWTAPGLDHERMNYTREVMHGQYIEADLSPYVSGKIVRDSGRKKEFRF
;
A
#
# COMPACT_ATOMS: atom_id res chain seq x y z
N MET A 1 -24.38 60.80 -9.36
CA MET A 1 -25.71 61.08 -8.77
C MET A 1 -26.68 59.99 -9.24
N ARG A 2 -27.04 59.02 -8.39
CA ARG A 2 -27.99 57.94 -8.73
C ARG A 2 -29.29 58.18 -7.95
N VAL A 3 -30.37 58.39 -8.70
CA VAL A 3 -31.72 58.64 -8.17
C VAL A 3 -32.38 57.28 -7.90
N TYR A 4 -32.70 56.99 -6.64
CA TYR A 4 -33.50 55.82 -6.27
C TYR A 4 -34.98 56.20 -6.23
N ALA A 5 -35.78 55.61 -7.13
CA ALA A 5 -37.24 55.72 -7.10
C ALA A 5 -37.80 54.84 -5.97
N ARG A 6 -38.54 55.47 -5.06
CA ARG A 6 -39.19 54.82 -3.90
C ARG A 6 -40.58 54.35 -4.31
N ALA A 7 -40.76 53.04 -4.50
CA ALA A 7 -42.06 52.45 -4.79
C ALA A 7 -42.98 52.51 -3.56
N LYS A 8 -44.19 53.08 -3.73
CA LYS A 8 -45.27 53.08 -2.73
C LYS A 8 -45.80 51.65 -2.54
N ARG A 9 -45.81 51.15 -1.30
CA ARG A 9 -46.53 49.93 -0.92
C ARG A 9 -48.02 50.26 -0.75
N SER A 10 -48.88 49.66 -1.56
CA SER A 10 -50.32 49.62 -1.27
C SER A 10 -50.58 48.53 -0.24
N SER A 11 -51.30 48.90 0.83
CA SER A 11 -51.80 47.98 1.85
C SER A 11 -53.08 47.32 1.34
N LEU A 12 -52.98 46.09 0.85
CA LEU A 12 -54.13 45.21 0.68
C LEU A 12 -54.40 44.47 2.00
N PRO A 13 -55.68 44.22 2.36
CA PRO A 13 -56.03 43.47 3.56
C PRO A 13 -55.61 41.99 3.44
N PRO A 14 -55.30 41.33 4.57
CA PRO A 14 -54.89 39.93 4.59
C PRO A 14 -56.11 39.04 4.28
N GLY A 15 -56.25 38.62 3.03
CA GLY A 15 -57.09 37.48 2.67
C GLY A 15 -56.36 36.19 2.99
N GLU A 16 -56.99 35.33 3.79
CA GLU A 16 -56.49 33.99 4.12
C GLU A 16 -56.30 33.17 2.84
N ALA A 17 -55.03 32.97 2.46
CA ALA A 17 -54.68 32.07 1.36
C ALA A 17 -54.81 30.61 1.84
N PRO A 18 -55.45 29.71 1.06
CA PRO A 18 -55.63 28.32 1.45
C PRO A 18 -54.26 27.60 1.56
N LEU A 19 -53.95 27.14 2.77
CA LEU A 19 -52.72 26.44 3.19
C LEU A 19 -52.46 25.06 2.53
N ILE A 20 -53.20 24.70 1.50
CA ILE A 20 -53.18 23.33 0.92
C ILE A 20 -52.04 23.14 -0.09
N GLY A 21 -51.46 24.23 -0.62
CA GLY A 21 -50.36 24.14 -1.61
C GLY A 21 -48.95 23.90 -1.02
N TRP A 22 -48.75 24.08 0.28
CA TRP A 22 -47.39 24.11 0.87
C TRP A 22 -46.78 22.73 1.15
N LYS A 23 -47.62 21.72 1.43
CA LYS A 23 -47.12 20.37 1.75
C LYS A 23 -46.53 19.65 0.54
N VAL A 24 -47.08 19.86 -0.66
CA VAL A 24 -46.56 19.23 -1.90
C VAL A 24 -45.19 19.81 -2.27
N GLY A 25 -45.01 21.12 -2.08
CA GLY A 25 -43.71 21.78 -2.30
C GLY A 25 -42.62 21.22 -1.38
N GLN A 26 -42.90 21.07 -0.07
CA GLN A 26 -41.91 20.56 0.89
C GLN A 26 -41.40 19.16 0.55
N VAL A 27 -42.30 18.22 0.20
CA VAL A 27 -41.91 16.86 -0.16
C VAL A 27 -41.05 16.83 -1.44
N PHE A 28 -41.37 17.69 -2.41
CA PHE A 28 -40.60 17.80 -3.65
C PHE A 28 -39.21 18.39 -3.42
N PHE A 29 -39.09 19.47 -2.64
CA PHE A 29 -37.80 20.06 -2.28
C PHE A 29 -36.92 19.09 -1.47
N GLU A 30 -37.53 18.28 -0.61
CA GLU A 30 -36.78 17.31 0.20
C GLU A 30 -36.24 16.15 -0.66
N LYS A 31 -36.98 15.71 -1.68
CA LYS A 31 -36.48 14.74 -2.68
C LYS A 31 -35.33 15.30 -3.51
N ILE A 32 -35.41 16.56 -3.94
CA ILE A 32 -34.33 17.23 -4.68
C ILE A 32 -33.07 17.34 -3.81
N LYS A 33 -33.23 17.76 -2.55
CA LYS A 33 -32.13 17.89 -1.59
C LYS A 33 -31.43 16.54 -1.34
N ARG A 34 -32.19 15.46 -1.09
CA ARG A 34 -31.65 14.10 -0.92
C ARG A 34 -30.88 13.61 -2.16
N SER A 35 -31.40 13.86 -3.36
CA SER A 35 -30.73 13.50 -4.62
C SER A 35 -29.44 14.29 -4.83
N TYR A 36 -29.44 15.58 -4.51
CA TYR A 36 -28.25 16.43 -4.59
C TYR A 36 -27.19 16.01 -3.57
N ASP A 37 -27.57 15.74 -2.33
CA ASP A 37 -26.66 15.30 -1.27
C ASP A 37 -26.07 13.92 -1.60
N ALA A 38 -26.85 12.99 -2.14
CA ALA A 38 -26.35 11.69 -2.60
C ALA A 38 -25.34 11.82 -3.75
N LYS A 39 -25.60 12.72 -4.73
CA LYS A 39 -24.64 13.00 -5.82
C LYS A 39 -23.37 13.67 -5.29
N ARG A 40 -23.49 14.59 -4.34
CA ARG A 40 -22.36 15.28 -3.69
C ARG A 40 -21.52 14.30 -2.87
N GLN A 41 -22.14 13.39 -2.13
CA GLN A 41 -21.45 12.32 -1.40
C GLN A 41 -20.74 11.34 -2.35
N ARG A 42 -21.37 10.93 -3.46
CA ARG A 42 -20.70 10.11 -4.51
C ARG A 42 -19.51 10.82 -5.17
N LYS A 43 -19.59 12.15 -5.36
CA LYS A 43 -18.48 12.95 -5.90
C LYS A 43 -17.36 13.11 -4.89
N LYS A 44 -17.70 13.27 -3.60
CA LYS A 44 -16.74 13.34 -2.48
C LYS A 44 -16.06 11.99 -2.24
N SER A 45 -16.79 10.87 -2.31
CA SER A 45 -16.21 9.53 -2.22
C SER A 45 -15.36 9.17 -3.44
N ARG A 46 -15.70 9.62 -4.65
CA ARG A 46 -14.82 9.52 -5.83
C ARG A 46 -13.57 10.41 -5.75
N ALA A 47 -13.67 11.57 -5.11
CA ALA A 47 -12.52 12.45 -4.87
C ALA A 47 -11.59 11.89 -3.77
N LEU A 48 -12.16 11.31 -2.72
CA LEU A 48 -11.42 10.62 -1.65
C LEU A 48 -10.85 9.27 -2.14
N GLY A 49 -11.56 8.54 -3.01
CA GLY A 49 -11.05 7.35 -3.69
C GLY A 49 -9.96 7.64 -4.75
N ARG A 50 -9.57 8.92 -4.92
CA ARG A 50 -8.40 9.36 -5.70
C ARG A 50 -7.28 9.93 -4.84
N GLN A 51 -7.49 10.10 -3.53
CA GLN A 51 -6.36 10.12 -2.61
C GLN A 51 -5.89 8.68 -2.54
N PHE A 52 -4.98 8.34 -3.45
CA PHE A 52 -4.08 7.26 -3.21
C PHE A 52 -3.58 7.44 -1.78
N LEU A 53 -3.83 6.46 -0.91
CA LEU A 53 -3.02 6.29 0.28
C LEU A 53 -1.64 5.86 -0.22
N ILE A 54 -0.95 6.77 -0.91
CA ILE A 54 0.45 6.62 -1.21
C ILE A 54 1.10 6.59 0.17
N ALA A 55 2.03 5.66 0.35
CA ALA A 55 2.88 5.63 1.53
C ALA A 55 3.25 7.07 1.91
N PRO A 56 3.26 7.40 3.22
CA PRO A 56 3.67 8.72 3.65
C PRO A 56 5.00 9.10 2.99
N ARG A 57 5.23 10.42 2.79
CA ARG A 57 6.48 10.91 2.22
C ARG A 57 7.67 10.17 2.87
N PRO A 58 8.66 9.70 2.10
CA PRO A 58 9.82 9.04 2.66
C PRO A 58 10.42 9.85 3.81
N GLY A 59 10.86 9.16 4.87
CA GLY A 59 11.43 9.82 6.05
C GLY A 59 10.40 10.25 7.11
N LEU A 60 9.17 9.72 7.09
CA LEU A 60 8.29 9.81 8.25
C LEU A 60 8.87 8.96 9.40
N THR A 61 9.47 9.61 10.39
CA THR A 61 9.87 8.96 11.64
C THR A 61 8.62 8.67 12.47
N ILE A 62 8.47 7.42 12.89
CA ILE A 62 7.37 6.99 13.73
C ILE A 62 7.92 6.87 15.14
N ASP A 63 7.19 7.42 16.12
CA ASP A 63 7.51 7.14 17.51
C ASP A 63 7.14 5.68 17.81
N LEU A 64 8.16 4.83 17.84
CA LEU A 64 8.00 3.40 18.09
C LEU A 64 7.84 3.08 19.59
N SER A 65 7.90 4.08 20.49
CA SER A 65 7.70 3.87 21.92
C SER A 65 6.28 3.45 22.26
N GLU A 66 5.30 3.85 21.46
CA GLU A 66 3.89 3.46 21.59
C GLU A 66 3.54 2.18 20.81
N TYR A 67 4.47 1.67 19.97
CA TYR A 67 4.24 0.50 19.14
C TYR A 67 4.43 -0.77 19.99
N GLY A 68 3.39 -1.12 20.75
CA GLY A 68 3.35 -2.37 21.50
C GLY A 68 3.34 -3.59 20.58
N THR A 69 3.99 -4.67 21.00
CA THR A 69 3.86 -5.98 20.34
C THR A 69 2.46 -6.52 20.57
N ASP A 70 1.56 -6.20 19.64
CA ASP A 70 0.27 -6.86 19.51
C ASP A 70 0.51 -8.34 19.14
N ARG A 71 0.27 -9.25 20.08
CA ARG A 71 0.51 -10.68 19.86
C ARG A 71 -0.41 -11.24 18.78
N ASP A 72 -1.62 -10.72 18.67
CA ASP A 72 -2.58 -11.19 17.67
C ASP A 72 -2.08 -10.82 16.27
N ALA A 73 -1.50 -9.62 16.13
CA ALA A 73 -0.84 -9.16 14.90
C ALA A 73 0.31 -10.08 14.47
N LEU A 74 1.11 -10.62 15.39
CA LEU A 74 2.23 -11.52 15.06
C LEU A 74 1.78 -12.90 14.56
N THR A 75 0.59 -13.35 14.98
CA THR A 75 0.03 -14.65 14.60
C THR A 75 -0.99 -14.58 13.47
N ALA A 76 -1.34 -13.38 13.01
CA ALA A 76 -2.28 -13.20 11.92
C ALA A 76 -1.76 -13.82 10.62
N ALA A 77 -2.69 -14.33 9.80
CA ALA A 77 -2.35 -14.86 8.49
C ALA A 77 -1.60 -13.80 7.66
N PRO A 78 -0.48 -14.15 7.01
CA PRO A 78 0.36 -13.21 6.31
C PRO A 78 -0.34 -12.62 5.08
N CYS A 79 0.07 -11.41 4.71
CA CYS A 79 -0.42 -10.74 3.51
C CYS A 79 0.70 -10.55 2.48
N VAL A 80 0.52 -11.05 1.26
CA VAL A 80 1.40 -10.73 0.13
C VAL A 80 1.19 -9.28 -0.26
N ILE A 81 2.26 -8.51 -0.32
CA ILE A 81 2.23 -7.11 -0.72
C ILE A 81 3.13 -6.90 -1.93
N SER A 82 2.68 -6.06 -2.85
CA SER A 82 3.45 -5.68 -4.03
C SER A 82 2.92 -4.38 -4.61
N PHE A 83 3.70 -3.77 -5.52
CA PHE A 83 3.16 -2.73 -6.38
C PHE A 83 3.78 -2.71 -7.77
N GLY A 84 3.07 -2.08 -8.69
CA GLY A 84 3.51 -1.79 -10.04
C GLY A 84 3.26 -0.34 -10.44
N THR A 85 4.04 0.20 -11.38
CA THR A 85 3.75 1.51 -11.98
C THR A 85 2.56 1.41 -12.94
N ARG A 86 1.67 2.40 -12.93
CA ARG A 86 0.51 2.42 -13.85
C ARG A 86 0.90 2.83 -15.27
N ASP A 87 1.69 2.01 -15.94
CA ASP A 87 2.21 2.23 -17.29
C ASP A 87 1.67 1.23 -18.33
N GLY A 88 0.71 0.40 -17.94
CA GLY A 88 0.12 -0.67 -18.74
C GLY A 88 0.98 -1.94 -18.82
N PHE A 89 2.27 -1.86 -18.48
CA PHE A 89 3.15 -3.02 -18.42
C PHE A 89 3.07 -3.66 -17.03
N TYR A 90 3.31 -2.89 -15.97
CA TYR A 90 3.25 -3.40 -14.60
C TYR A 90 1.83 -3.65 -14.09
N ASP A 91 0.81 -3.00 -14.65
CA ASP A 91 -0.59 -3.32 -14.34
C ASP A 91 -0.90 -4.80 -14.57
N ARG A 92 -0.42 -5.36 -15.69
CA ARG A 92 -0.61 -6.77 -16.05
C ARG A 92 0.09 -7.72 -15.07
N PHE A 93 1.26 -7.31 -14.58
CA PHE A 93 2.00 -8.06 -13.58
C PHE A 93 1.30 -8.07 -12.22
N CYS A 94 0.82 -6.91 -11.76
CA CYS A 94 0.01 -6.82 -10.56
C CYS A 94 -1.26 -7.69 -10.65
N GLU A 95 -1.99 -7.63 -11.77
CA GLU A 95 -3.17 -8.47 -11.99
C GLU A 95 -2.83 -9.96 -12.00
N ALA A 96 -1.73 -10.37 -12.62
CA ALA A 96 -1.29 -11.76 -12.64
C ALA A 96 -0.93 -12.26 -11.24
N LEU A 97 -0.18 -11.46 -10.47
CA LEU A 97 0.19 -11.80 -9.10
C LEU A 97 -1.06 -11.91 -8.20
N GLN A 98 -2.01 -10.97 -8.31
CA GLN A 98 -3.30 -11.02 -7.59
C GLN A 98 -4.04 -12.32 -7.89
N LYS A 99 -4.21 -12.67 -9.17
CA LYS A 99 -4.87 -13.92 -9.58
C LYS A 99 -4.17 -15.15 -9.01
N SER A 100 -2.83 -15.16 -9.00
CA SER A 100 -2.08 -16.27 -8.43
C SER A 100 -2.25 -16.38 -6.91
N CYS A 101 -2.34 -15.26 -6.19
CA CYS A 101 -2.64 -15.26 -4.75
C CYS A 101 -4.07 -15.77 -4.49
N ASP A 102 -5.06 -15.30 -5.27
CA ASP A 102 -6.45 -15.73 -5.16
C ASP A 102 -6.60 -17.24 -5.41
N ALA A 103 -5.90 -17.77 -6.40
CA ALA A 103 -5.92 -19.20 -6.74
C ALA A 103 -5.41 -20.11 -5.60
N HIS A 104 -4.55 -19.57 -4.73
CA HIS A 104 -3.98 -20.27 -3.58
C HIS A 104 -4.55 -19.80 -2.24
N GLY A 105 -5.63 -19.02 -2.23
CA GLY A 105 -6.26 -18.54 -1.00
C GLY A 105 -5.37 -17.65 -0.13
N VAL A 106 -4.34 -17.02 -0.71
CA VAL A 106 -3.38 -16.19 0.01
C VAL A 106 -3.89 -14.75 0.05
N ALA A 107 -3.98 -14.17 1.25
CA ALA A 107 -4.36 -12.78 1.42
C ALA A 107 -3.33 -11.86 0.74
N HIS A 108 -3.79 -10.85 0.00
CA HIS A 108 -2.90 -9.94 -0.72
C HIS A 108 -3.35 -8.46 -0.66
N SER A 109 -2.37 -7.58 -0.82
CA SER A 109 -2.53 -6.14 -0.94
C SER A 109 -1.57 -5.61 -2.00
N ILE A 110 -1.97 -5.78 -3.26
CA ILE A 110 -1.18 -5.48 -4.45
C ILE A 110 -1.78 -4.26 -5.14
N GLU A 111 -0.98 -3.21 -5.35
CA GLU A 111 -1.48 -1.92 -5.83
C GLU A 111 -0.75 -1.41 -7.07
N THR A 112 -1.36 -0.48 -7.80
CA THR A 112 -0.66 0.32 -8.81
C THR A 112 -0.41 1.73 -8.31
N ILE A 113 0.84 2.19 -8.41
CA ILE A 113 1.24 3.56 -8.09
C ILE A 113 1.22 4.44 -9.34
N PRO A 114 1.20 5.78 -9.20
CA PRO A 114 1.34 6.68 -10.34
C PRO A 114 2.57 6.32 -11.20
N PRO A 115 2.52 6.58 -12.53
CA PRO A 115 3.65 6.32 -13.40
C PRO A 115 4.92 7.00 -12.88
N CYS A 116 5.99 6.22 -12.72
CA CYS A 116 7.31 6.73 -12.38
C CYS A 116 8.37 5.89 -13.10
N GLY A 117 9.59 6.43 -13.20
CA GLY A 117 10.69 5.69 -13.82
C GLY A 117 11.03 4.42 -13.01
N ARG A 118 11.49 3.38 -13.71
CA ARG A 118 11.87 2.08 -13.10
C ARG A 118 12.75 2.23 -11.86
N ILE A 119 13.76 3.10 -11.91
CA ILE A 119 14.68 3.33 -10.77
C ILE A 119 13.91 3.85 -9.56
N ASN A 120 13.02 4.84 -9.75
CA ASN A 120 12.21 5.40 -8.66
C ASN A 120 11.24 4.36 -8.11
N ALA A 121 10.65 3.52 -8.98
CA ALA A 121 9.80 2.41 -8.55
C ALA A 121 10.58 1.42 -7.68
N CYS A 122 11.78 1.00 -8.10
CA CYS A 122 12.64 0.12 -7.32
C CYS A 122 12.98 0.72 -5.94
N LEU A 123 13.42 1.99 -5.90
CA LEU A 123 13.80 2.66 -4.66
C LEU A 123 12.62 2.95 -3.72
N PHE A 124 11.38 2.93 -4.22
CA PHE A 124 10.17 3.13 -3.41
C PHE A 124 9.74 1.88 -2.62
N LYS A 125 10.32 0.72 -2.92
CA LYS A 125 10.04 -0.57 -2.26
C LYS A 125 9.95 -0.51 -0.73
N PRO A 126 10.98 -0.02 0.01
CA PRO A 126 10.92 0.05 1.47
C PRO A 126 9.79 0.96 1.99
N SER A 127 9.53 2.11 1.35
CA SER A 127 8.44 3.00 1.75
C SER A 127 7.08 2.31 1.67
N PHE A 128 6.85 1.53 0.61
CA PHE A 128 5.62 0.76 0.47
C PHE A 128 5.51 -0.35 1.53
N ILE A 129 6.59 -1.09 1.77
CA ILE A 129 6.63 -2.13 2.82
C ILE A 129 6.33 -1.53 4.19
N LYS A 130 6.97 -0.42 4.55
CA LYS A 130 6.77 0.30 5.81
C LYS A 130 5.30 0.69 5.98
N PHE A 131 4.71 1.30 4.95
CA PHE A 131 3.29 1.66 4.94
C PHE A 131 2.39 0.44 5.18
N LYS A 132 2.66 -0.68 4.51
CA LYS A 132 1.86 -1.91 4.64
C LYS A 132 1.99 -2.56 6.02
N LEU A 133 3.19 -2.63 6.58
CA LEU A 133 3.41 -3.11 7.94
C LEU A 133 2.57 -2.35 8.96
N LEU A 134 2.58 -1.02 8.88
CA LEU A 134 1.89 -0.14 9.82
C LEU A 134 0.36 -0.19 9.66
N THR A 135 -0.12 -0.29 8.43
CA THR A 135 -1.56 -0.20 8.14
C THR A 135 -2.28 -1.53 8.23
N LEU A 136 -1.61 -2.64 7.92
CA LEU A 136 -2.22 -3.98 7.98
C LEU A 136 -2.09 -4.62 9.36
N ASN A 137 -1.12 -4.18 10.17
CA ASN A 137 -0.82 -4.72 11.51
C ASN A 137 -0.83 -6.27 11.53
N ARG A 138 -0.05 -6.88 10.63
CA ARG A 138 0.12 -8.32 10.47
C ARG A 138 1.42 -8.63 9.71
N PRO A 139 1.87 -9.89 9.63
CA PRO A 139 3.05 -10.23 8.85
C PRO A 139 2.79 -9.93 7.38
N VAL A 140 3.78 -9.35 6.71
CA VAL A 140 3.70 -9.07 5.27
C VAL A 140 4.84 -9.76 4.55
N ILE A 141 4.58 -10.11 3.29
CA ILE A 141 5.57 -10.70 2.39
C ILE A 141 5.63 -9.85 1.15
N TRP A 142 6.75 -9.19 0.95
CA TRP A 142 7.04 -8.54 -0.32
C TRP A 142 7.23 -9.60 -1.39
N LEU A 143 6.56 -9.46 -2.53
CA LEU A 143 6.89 -10.13 -3.79
C LEU A 143 7.05 -9.09 -4.88
N ASP A 144 8.10 -9.19 -5.70
CA ASP A 144 8.20 -8.36 -6.91
C ASP A 144 6.96 -8.60 -7.80
N ALA A 145 6.42 -7.54 -8.42
CA ALA A 145 5.18 -7.65 -9.19
C ALA A 145 5.28 -8.63 -10.38
N ASP A 146 6.48 -8.86 -10.90
CA ASP A 146 6.77 -9.80 -11.99
C ASP A 146 6.96 -11.25 -11.53
N ALA A 147 6.63 -11.56 -10.27
CA ALA A 147 6.53 -12.92 -9.74
C ALA A 147 5.10 -13.48 -9.84
N SER A 148 4.99 -14.81 -9.80
CA SER A 148 3.77 -15.56 -9.60
C SER A 148 3.92 -16.50 -8.41
N LEU A 149 2.79 -16.77 -7.75
CA LEU A 149 2.68 -17.80 -6.74
C LEU A 149 2.15 -19.09 -7.38
N GLU A 150 2.83 -20.22 -7.14
CA GLU A 150 2.46 -21.55 -7.66
C GLU A 150 2.01 -22.52 -6.56
N GLY A 151 1.93 -22.06 -5.31
CA GLY A 151 1.47 -22.86 -4.19
C GLY A 151 1.35 -22.06 -2.90
N GLU A 152 0.68 -22.64 -1.90
CA GLU A 152 0.61 -22.05 -0.56
C GLU A 152 1.99 -22.02 0.10
N PHE A 153 2.36 -20.89 0.71
CA PHE A 153 3.56 -20.79 1.55
C PHE A 153 3.19 -20.66 3.02
N SER A 154 4.15 -21.00 3.87
CA SER A 154 4.11 -20.69 5.30
C SER A 154 5.21 -19.68 5.63
N LEU A 155 5.26 -19.25 6.88
CA LEU A 155 6.34 -18.43 7.42
C LEU A 155 7.08 -19.20 8.51
N PRO A 156 8.29 -18.78 8.90
CA PRO A 156 9.02 -19.46 9.96
C PRO A 156 8.24 -19.49 11.29
N ASP A 157 8.22 -20.66 11.94
CA ASP A 157 7.50 -20.88 13.22
C ASP A 157 8.26 -20.32 14.44
N SER A 158 9.56 -20.08 14.29
CA SER A 158 10.41 -19.54 15.35
C SER A 158 10.22 -18.02 15.51
N LYS A 159 10.86 -17.40 16.50
CA LYS A 159 10.86 -15.94 16.61
C LYS A 159 11.74 -15.35 15.51
N TRP A 160 11.20 -14.45 14.71
CA TRP A 160 11.92 -13.70 13.68
C TRP A 160 11.36 -12.29 13.56
N ASP A 161 12.15 -11.38 13.02
CA ASP A 161 11.70 -10.04 12.62
C ASP A 161 11.57 -9.99 11.09
N ILE A 162 12.61 -10.49 10.41
CA ILE A 162 12.72 -10.49 8.95
C ILE A 162 13.07 -11.89 8.48
N ALA A 163 12.47 -12.36 7.39
CA ALA A 163 12.88 -13.58 6.72
C ALA A 163 13.29 -13.29 5.28
N THR A 164 14.46 -13.78 4.87
CA THR A 164 15.06 -13.49 3.56
C THR A 164 15.36 -14.75 2.78
N LEU A 165 15.44 -14.63 1.46
CA LEU A 165 15.94 -15.69 0.58
C LEU A 165 17.40 -15.47 0.24
N SER A 166 18.18 -16.54 0.26
CA SER A 166 19.52 -16.52 -0.33
C SER A 166 19.41 -16.30 -1.84
N ASN A 167 20.26 -15.41 -2.36
CA ASN A 167 20.32 -15.21 -3.81
C ASN A 167 21.04 -16.41 -4.42
N ASN A 168 20.38 -17.10 -5.34
CA ASN A 168 20.95 -18.24 -6.06
C ASN A 168 22.01 -17.85 -7.10
N ARG A 169 22.16 -16.54 -7.37
CA ARG A 169 23.25 -16.04 -8.20
C ARG A 169 24.51 -15.90 -7.34
N GLU A 170 25.61 -16.51 -7.77
CA GLU A 170 26.94 -16.29 -7.20
C GLU A 170 27.35 -14.82 -7.39
N SER A 171 26.90 -13.97 -6.47
CA SER A 171 27.21 -12.55 -6.41
C SER A 171 27.72 -12.29 -5.01
N GLY A 172 29.02 -11.96 -4.89
CA GLY A 172 29.60 -11.58 -3.60
C GLY A 172 28.94 -10.36 -2.96
N ILE A 173 28.22 -9.56 -3.75
CA ILE A 173 27.59 -8.29 -3.35
C ILE A 173 26.14 -8.50 -2.93
N ASN A 174 25.36 -9.27 -3.69
CA ASN A 174 23.91 -9.43 -3.49
C ASN A 174 23.57 -10.79 -2.87
N LYS A 175 24.00 -11.01 -1.61
CA LYS A 175 23.87 -12.31 -0.92
C LYS A 175 22.43 -12.75 -0.68
N LYS A 176 21.52 -11.81 -0.39
CA LYS A 176 20.09 -12.07 -0.21
C LYS A 176 19.28 -11.49 -1.35
N ALA A 177 18.24 -12.18 -1.81
CA ALA A 177 17.38 -11.74 -2.90
C ALA A 177 16.35 -10.72 -2.42
N ALA A 178 16.15 -9.65 -3.19
CA ALA A 178 15.10 -8.64 -2.93
C ALA A 178 13.75 -8.96 -3.60
N VAL A 179 13.63 -10.14 -4.22
CA VAL A 179 12.41 -10.60 -4.91
C VAL A 179 11.32 -11.03 -3.94
N CYS A 180 11.72 -11.60 -2.80
CA CYS A 180 10.83 -12.07 -1.76
C CYS A 180 11.46 -11.85 -0.39
N ILE A 181 10.76 -11.11 0.48
CA ILE A 181 11.20 -10.80 1.84
C ILE A 181 9.96 -10.76 2.73
N ALA A 182 9.99 -11.45 3.86
CA ALA A 182 8.93 -11.38 4.86
C ALA A 182 9.32 -10.47 6.02
N PHE A 183 8.32 -9.80 6.60
CA PHE A 183 8.47 -8.93 7.77
C PHE A 183 7.35 -9.21 8.77
N GLN A 184 7.71 -9.44 10.04
CA GLN A 184 6.78 -9.35 11.16
C GLN A 184 6.49 -7.88 11.49
N PRO A 185 5.31 -7.52 12.04
CA PRO A 185 5.00 -6.18 12.52
C PRO A 185 5.69 -5.87 13.86
N THR A 186 7.02 -6.05 13.94
CA THR A 186 7.84 -5.71 15.11
C THR A 186 8.53 -4.36 14.94
N VAL A 187 8.94 -3.77 16.06
CA VAL A 187 9.78 -2.56 16.09
C VAL A 187 11.10 -2.77 15.32
N ALA A 188 11.71 -3.94 15.42
CA ALA A 188 12.96 -4.26 14.73
C ALA A 188 12.77 -4.31 13.20
N SER A 189 11.69 -4.93 12.72
CA SER A 189 11.32 -4.90 11.30
C SER A 189 11.08 -3.48 10.79
N LEU A 190 10.34 -2.67 11.54
CA LEU A 190 10.08 -1.28 11.16
C LEU A 190 11.37 -0.46 11.08
N ARG A 191 12.28 -0.60 12.06
CA ARG A 191 13.60 0.06 12.04
C ARG A 191 14.45 -0.39 10.86
N PHE A 192 14.39 -1.68 10.50
CA PHE A 192 15.07 -2.18 9.31
C PHE A 192 14.54 -1.52 8.05
N VAL A 193 13.23 -1.52 7.85
CA VAL A 193 12.62 -0.94 6.64
C VAL A 193 12.84 0.57 6.59
N GLU A 194 12.82 1.27 7.72
CA GLU A 194 13.15 2.69 7.81
C GLU A 194 14.60 2.98 7.45
N THR A 195 15.55 2.16 7.91
CA THR A 195 16.97 2.30 7.56
C THR A 195 17.17 2.05 6.06
N TRP A 196 16.53 1.01 5.52
CA TRP A 196 16.53 0.72 4.08
C TRP A 196 15.91 1.86 3.26
N GLU A 197 14.78 2.41 3.71
CA GLU A 197 14.15 3.60 3.13
C GLU A 197 15.10 4.81 3.11
N GLY A 198 15.83 5.04 4.20
CA GLY A 198 16.84 6.09 4.33
C GLY A 198 17.95 5.96 3.27
N PHE A 199 18.49 4.75 3.10
CA PHE A 199 19.47 4.46 2.06
C PHE A 199 18.87 4.61 0.66
N CYS A 200 17.63 4.16 0.42
CA CYS A 200 16.95 4.34 -0.86
C CYS A 200 16.68 5.81 -1.22
N SER A 201 16.46 6.66 -0.21
CA SER A 201 16.17 8.09 -0.38
C SER A 201 17.43 8.95 -0.57
N SER A 202 18.60 8.48 -0.10
CA SER A 202 19.84 9.26 -0.07
C SER A 202 20.93 8.64 -0.93
N GLN A 203 21.06 9.08 -2.20
CA GLN A 203 21.95 8.47 -3.19
C GLN A 203 23.44 8.42 -2.79
N TRP A 204 23.89 9.30 -1.89
CA TRP A 204 25.27 9.35 -1.42
C TRP A 204 25.57 8.41 -0.24
N THR A 205 24.54 7.82 0.38
CA THR A 205 24.71 7.03 1.61
C THR A 205 24.99 5.55 1.35
N ALA A 206 24.59 5.04 0.19
CA ALA A 206 24.82 3.66 -0.22
C ALA A 206 24.78 3.55 -1.76
N PRO A 207 25.70 2.77 -2.37
CA PRO A 207 25.67 2.52 -3.80
C PRO A 207 24.44 1.68 -4.19
N GLY A 208 24.14 1.67 -5.50
CA GLY A 208 23.19 0.71 -6.06
C GLY A 208 21.72 1.08 -6.07
N LEU A 209 20.90 0.09 -6.41
CA LEU A 209 19.44 0.12 -6.34
C LEU A 209 18.96 -0.48 -5.00
N ASP A 210 17.65 -0.70 -4.87
CA ASP A 210 17.00 -1.21 -3.67
C ASP A 210 17.63 -2.51 -3.14
N HIS A 211 18.02 -3.42 -4.04
CA HIS A 211 18.60 -4.72 -3.69
C HIS A 211 19.97 -4.60 -3.01
N GLU A 212 20.87 -3.80 -3.56
CA GLU A 212 22.19 -3.55 -2.96
C GLU A 212 22.03 -2.80 -1.63
N ARG A 213 21.14 -1.81 -1.58
CA ARG A 213 20.85 -1.03 -0.36
C ARG A 213 20.19 -1.87 0.74
N MET A 214 19.40 -2.87 0.38
CA MET A 214 18.83 -3.84 1.32
C MET A 214 19.93 -4.70 1.93
N ASN A 215 20.86 -5.23 1.13
CA ASN A 215 21.99 -5.99 1.65
C ASN A 215 22.90 -5.12 2.54
N TYR A 216 23.14 -3.87 2.16
CA TYR A 216 23.86 -2.91 3.00
C TYR A 216 23.14 -2.63 4.33
N THR A 217 21.80 -2.51 4.31
CA THR A 217 20.98 -2.37 5.52
C THR A 217 21.18 -3.56 6.46
N ARG A 218 21.17 -4.79 5.92
CA ARG A 218 21.42 -6.02 6.69
C ARG A 218 22.78 -6.00 7.38
N GLU A 219 23.82 -5.52 6.69
CA GLU A 219 25.17 -5.43 7.26
C GLU A 219 25.25 -4.36 8.37
N VAL A 220 24.70 -3.15 8.12
CA VAL A 220 24.70 -2.05 9.10
C VAL A 220 23.88 -2.38 10.34
N MET A 221 22.77 -3.10 10.18
CA MET A 221 21.86 -3.46 11.27
C MET A 221 22.11 -4.84 11.85
N HIS A 222 23.27 -5.44 11.57
CA HIS A 222 23.60 -6.77 12.08
C HIS A 222 23.48 -6.82 13.61
N GLY A 223 22.79 -7.84 14.13
CA GLY A 223 22.54 -8.03 15.56
C GLY A 223 21.41 -7.16 16.14
N GLN A 224 20.77 -6.30 15.35
CA GLN A 224 19.64 -5.45 15.80
C GLN A 224 18.26 -6.03 15.46
N TYR A 225 18.21 -7.14 14.73
CA TYR A 225 17.01 -7.87 14.34
C TYR A 225 17.30 -9.37 14.26
N ILE A 226 16.27 -10.20 14.35
CA ILE A 226 16.36 -11.65 14.16
C ILE A 226 16.02 -11.98 12.70
N GLU A 227 17.02 -12.47 11.96
CA GLU A 227 16.84 -12.92 10.58
C GLU A 227 16.56 -14.42 10.52
N ALA A 228 15.50 -14.81 9.80
CA ALA A 228 15.20 -16.20 9.47
C ALA A 228 15.47 -16.51 7.98
N ASP A 229 15.72 -17.78 7.66
CA ASP A 229 15.78 -18.26 6.29
C ASP A 229 14.37 -18.56 5.77
N LEU A 230 13.98 -17.88 4.70
CA LEU A 230 12.67 -18.05 4.08
C LEU A 230 12.64 -19.21 3.07
N SER A 231 13.81 -19.72 2.64
CA SER A 231 13.91 -20.71 1.57
C SER A 231 13.08 -21.98 1.80
N PRO A 232 13.10 -22.64 2.97
CA PRO A 232 12.31 -23.86 3.21
C PRO A 232 10.80 -23.66 3.06
N TYR A 233 10.32 -22.43 3.24
CA TYR A 233 8.90 -22.12 3.32
C TYR A 233 8.28 -21.74 1.97
N VAL A 234 9.12 -21.20 1.07
CA VAL A 234 8.70 -20.75 -0.27
C VAL A 234 9.26 -21.60 -1.40
N SER A 235 10.08 -22.62 -1.10
CA SER A 235 10.75 -23.43 -2.10
C SER A 235 9.80 -24.06 -3.12
N GLY A 236 10.02 -23.79 -4.40
CA GLY A 236 9.21 -24.26 -5.53
C GLY A 236 7.86 -23.55 -5.68
N LYS A 237 7.56 -22.55 -4.85
CA LYS A 237 6.25 -21.88 -4.79
C LYS A 237 6.26 -20.49 -5.40
N ILE A 238 7.44 -19.91 -5.62
CA ILE A 238 7.56 -18.58 -6.23
C ILE A 238 8.28 -18.74 -7.56
N VAL A 239 7.64 -18.25 -8.62
CA VAL A 239 8.23 -18.22 -9.97
C VAL A 239 8.35 -16.78 -10.40
N ARG A 240 9.52 -16.38 -10.88
CA ARG A 240 9.75 -15.07 -11.50
C ARG A 240 9.92 -15.25 -13.00
N ASP A 241 9.41 -14.29 -13.77
CA ASP A 241 9.56 -14.29 -15.23
C ASP A 241 8.97 -15.56 -15.89
N SER A 242 7.83 -16.05 -15.35
CA SER A 242 7.15 -17.27 -15.83
C SER A 242 6.95 -17.26 -17.35
N GLY A 243 7.36 -18.36 -18.01
CA GLY A 243 7.28 -18.51 -19.46
C GLY A 243 8.32 -17.72 -20.26
N ARG A 244 9.34 -17.15 -19.60
CA ARG A 244 10.45 -16.45 -20.26
C ARG A 244 11.74 -17.25 -20.17
N LYS A 245 12.72 -16.92 -21.03
CA LYS A 245 14.07 -17.54 -21.03
C LYS A 245 14.81 -17.43 -19.69
N LYS A 246 14.41 -16.49 -18.84
CA LYS A 246 14.99 -16.22 -17.53
C LYS A 246 14.05 -16.61 -16.38
N GLU A 247 13.20 -17.61 -16.58
CA GLU A 247 12.36 -18.12 -15.49
C GLU A 247 13.23 -18.56 -14.30
N PHE A 248 12.91 -18.08 -13.11
CA PHE A 248 13.56 -18.47 -11.87
C PHE A 248 12.53 -19.01 -10.91
N ARG A 249 12.81 -20.19 -10.35
CA ARG A 249 12.01 -20.81 -9.30
C ARG A 249 12.75 -20.66 -7.98
N PHE A 250 12.08 -20.07 -7.01
CA PHE A 250 12.55 -19.99 -5.63
C PHE A 250 11.85 -21.04 -4.83
#